data_AF-A0A1Q3EJS9-F1
#
_entry.id   AF-A0A1Q3EJS9-F1
#
_cell.length_a   1.000
_cell.length_b   1.000
_cell.length_c   1.000
_cell.angle_alpha   90.00
_cell.angle_beta   90.00
_cell.angle_gamma   90.00
#
_symmetry.space_group_name_H-M   'P 1'
#
loop_
_entity.id
_entity.type
_entity.pdbx_description
1 polymer ?
#
loop_
_entity_poly.entity_id
_entity_poly.type
_entity_poly.pdbx_seq_one_letter_code
_entity_poly.pdbx_strand_id
1 'polypeptide(L)'
;MSVSISDSIMMESGPGRERRQETVLREATAVHLARLDRRTYAPKVHCRQLSEFAGEPLDQMTNWGIVLKALESLITALSYMHSAGFVHRDISAANVLVKDGNAKLNDLEYAKRVQPAMEPHSGSSDVKMGTLFFMPVEVIEGGYLFEPPDYVRKSKSAPSFPFRYHYIHDLESALWVFVYLLMTRWPISGPSPNEEQQKARDEGFSKIFIFGRREEILNGKKRLVGLVSESMPQVFDFAWDCALEFAAVVKEKYCALQESLPIDFSDAFHPSMYSDWGRAFVRCATEGWAGVVTHRGRAKRSAEDDSEKETKKLKVT
;
A
#
# COMPACT_ATOMS: atom_id res chain seq x y z
N MET A 1 -26.79 -6.52 2.28
CA MET A 1 -26.73 -7.62 1.30
C MET A 1 -25.53 -7.37 0.41
N SER A 2 -24.68 -8.37 0.21
CA SER A 2 -23.52 -8.30 -0.68
C SER A 2 -23.95 -8.23 -2.15
N VAL A 3 -23.15 -7.56 -2.99
CA VAL A 3 -23.23 -7.67 -4.44
C VAL A 3 -22.20 -8.71 -4.87
N SER A 4 -22.64 -9.94 -5.11
CA SER A 4 -21.78 -10.99 -5.66
C SER A 4 -21.49 -10.70 -7.14
N ILE A 5 -20.23 -10.36 -7.45
CA ILE A 5 -19.74 -10.38 -8.83
C ILE A 5 -19.59 -11.86 -9.22
N SER A 6 -20.11 -12.26 -10.39
CA SER A 6 -20.10 -13.67 -10.81
C SER A 6 -18.66 -14.17 -11.07
N ASP A 7 -18.31 -15.32 -10.49
CA ASP A 7 -17.00 -15.98 -10.67
C ASP A 7 -16.64 -16.21 -12.15
N SER A 8 -17.65 -16.37 -13.01
CA SER A 8 -17.49 -16.47 -14.47
C SER A 8 -16.66 -15.31 -15.05
N ILE A 9 -16.85 -14.09 -14.55
CA ILE A 9 -16.14 -12.88 -15.01
C ILE A 9 -14.71 -12.83 -14.44
N MET A 10 -14.47 -13.48 -13.30
CA MET A 10 -13.14 -13.53 -12.68
C MET A 10 -12.23 -14.58 -13.35
N MET A 11 -12.78 -15.59 -14.01
CA MET A 11 -12.03 -16.72 -14.59
C MET A 11 -11.59 -16.51 -16.06
N GLU A 12 -12.09 -15.50 -16.78
CA GLU A 12 -11.68 -15.24 -18.17
C GLU A 12 -10.23 -14.76 -18.30
N SER A 13 -9.54 -15.23 -19.35
CA SER A 13 -8.17 -14.87 -19.71
C SER A 13 -8.10 -14.20 -21.09
N GLY A 14 -7.48 -13.03 -21.16
CA GLY A 14 -7.30 -12.29 -22.42
C GLY A 14 -6.86 -10.83 -22.24
N PRO A 15 -6.34 -10.18 -23.30
CA PRO A 15 -5.94 -8.78 -23.26
C PRO A 15 -7.17 -7.88 -23.03
N GLY A 16 -7.09 -7.02 -22.01
CA GLY A 16 -8.19 -6.13 -21.61
C GLY A 16 -8.94 -6.54 -20.34
N ARG A 17 -8.60 -7.68 -19.72
CA ARG A 17 -9.17 -8.16 -18.43
C ARG A 17 -9.21 -7.06 -17.36
N GLU A 18 -8.08 -6.37 -17.12
CA GLU A 18 -7.98 -5.29 -16.14
C GLU A 18 -8.99 -4.17 -16.38
N ARG A 19 -9.07 -3.64 -17.61
CA ARG A 19 -10.03 -2.57 -17.96
C ARG A 19 -11.49 -3.02 -17.82
N ARG A 20 -11.81 -4.30 -18.06
CA ARG A 20 -13.15 -4.86 -17.84
C ARG A 20 -13.45 -5.02 -16.34
N GLN A 21 -12.52 -5.55 -15.56
CA GLN A 21 -12.67 -5.66 -14.09
C GLN A 21 -12.79 -4.27 -13.43
N GLU A 22 -12.01 -3.29 -13.89
CA GLU A 22 -12.11 -1.90 -13.44
C GLU A 22 -13.46 -1.28 -13.82
N THR A 23 -13.99 -1.56 -15.01
CA THR A 23 -15.33 -1.10 -15.44
C THR A 23 -16.43 -1.73 -14.57
N VAL A 24 -16.39 -3.05 -14.35
CA VAL A 24 -17.35 -3.75 -13.49
C VAL A 24 -17.31 -3.24 -12.05
N LEU A 25 -16.12 -2.94 -11.51
CA LEU A 25 -15.97 -2.33 -10.19
C LEU A 25 -16.57 -0.91 -10.16
N ARG A 26 -16.28 -0.08 -11.16
CA ARG A 26 -16.85 1.27 -11.31
C ARG A 26 -18.38 1.25 -11.44
N GLU A 27 -18.94 0.30 -12.19
CA GLU A 27 -20.39 0.14 -12.36
C GLU A 27 -21.07 -0.36 -11.08
N ALA A 28 -20.50 -1.36 -10.39
CA ALA A 28 -20.99 -1.82 -9.10
C ALA A 28 -20.95 -0.70 -8.05
N THR A 29 -19.87 0.09 -8.02
CA THR A 29 -19.77 1.29 -7.18
C THR A 29 -20.81 2.35 -7.58
N ALA A 30 -21.03 2.62 -8.87
CA ALA A 30 -22.03 3.58 -9.32
C ALA A 30 -23.47 3.17 -8.94
N VAL A 31 -23.81 1.88 -9.06
CA VAL A 31 -25.11 1.33 -8.63
C VAL A 31 -25.27 1.38 -7.11
N HIS A 32 -24.18 1.20 -6.35
CA HIS A 32 -24.22 1.37 -4.89
C HIS A 32 -24.40 2.84 -4.48
N LEU A 33 -23.62 3.75 -5.08
CA LEU A 33 -23.74 5.20 -4.86
C LEU A 33 -25.12 5.74 -5.25
N ALA A 34 -25.74 5.23 -6.31
CA ALA A 34 -27.10 5.59 -6.73
C ALA A 34 -28.20 5.11 -5.76
N ARG A 35 -27.88 4.20 -4.83
CA ARG A 35 -28.80 3.71 -3.78
C ARG A 35 -28.62 4.41 -2.44
N LEU A 36 -27.58 5.24 -2.27
CA LEU A 36 -27.43 6.12 -1.12
C LEU A 36 -28.29 7.38 -1.34
N ASP A 37 -29.18 7.68 -0.39
CA ASP A 37 -30.18 8.74 -0.56
C ASP A 37 -29.53 10.12 -0.79
N ARG A 38 -29.99 10.81 -1.84
CA ARG A 38 -29.61 12.20 -2.17
C ARG A 38 -29.83 13.16 -1.00
N ARG A 39 -30.75 12.85 -0.08
CA ARG A 39 -31.01 13.65 1.15
C ARG A 39 -29.80 13.75 2.10
N THR A 40 -28.82 12.84 1.98
CA THR A 40 -27.65 12.80 2.87
C THR A 40 -26.53 13.76 2.44
N TYR A 41 -26.56 14.28 1.21
CA TYR A 41 -25.50 15.13 0.67
C TYR A 41 -25.87 16.61 0.68
N ALA A 42 -25.32 17.34 1.65
CA ALA A 42 -25.26 18.80 1.60
C ALA A 42 -24.54 19.28 0.31
N PRO A 43 -24.87 20.48 -0.22
CA PRO A 43 -24.25 20.99 -1.43
C PRO A 43 -22.73 21.10 -1.27
N LYS A 44 -21.98 20.35 -2.10
CA LYS A 44 -20.52 20.27 -2.03
C LYS A 44 -19.89 21.61 -2.43
N VAL A 45 -19.24 22.27 -1.49
CA VAL A 45 -18.40 23.45 -1.76
C VAL A 45 -17.12 22.99 -2.47
N HIS A 46 -16.78 23.64 -3.59
CA HIS A 46 -15.55 23.37 -4.32
C HIS A 46 -14.36 24.07 -3.65
N CYS A 47 -13.59 23.34 -2.83
CA CYS A 47 -12.32 23.82 -2.31
C CYS A 47 -11.20 23.67 -3.36
N ARG A 48 -10.18 24.52 -3.30
CA ARG A 48 -8.92 24.38 -4.05
C ARG A 48 -7.75 24.66 -3.14
N GLN A 49 -6.93 23.64 -2.89
CA GLN A 49 -5.65 23.81 -2.22
C GLN A 49 -4.56 23.98 -3.29
N LEU A 50 -3.72 25.00 -3.13
CA LEU A 50 -2.55 25.25 -3.97
C LEU A 50 -1.30 25.10 -3.10
N SER A 51 -0.28 24.45 -3.66
CA SER A 51 1.01 24.21 -2.99
C SER A 51 2.14 24.60 -3.93
N GLU A 52 3.18 25.23 -3.39
CA GLU A 52 4.45 25.51 -4.08
C GLU A 52 5.19 24.23 -4.50
N PHE A 53 4.95 23.11 -3.82
CA PHE A 53 5.67 21.86 -4.01
C PHE A 53 5.03 21.03 -5.14
N ALA A 54 5.15 21.54 -6.36
CA ALA A 54 4.86 20.80 -7.59
C ALA A 54 5.95 19.72 -7.83
N GLY A 55 5.80 18.58 -7.16
CA GLY A 55 6.59 17.36 -7.37
C GLY A 55 5.78 16.28 -8.09
N GLU A 56 6.48 15.27 -8.61
CA GLU A 56 5.87 14.10 -9.25
C GLU A 56 5.63 12.98 -8.21
N PRO A 57 4.54 12.19 -8.32
CA PRO A 57 4.32 11.02 -7.48
C PRO A 57 5.49 10.02 -7.47
N LEU A 58 5.74 9.42 -6.31
CA LEU A 58 6.79 8.42 -6.08
C LEU A 58 6.71 7.24 -7.08
N ASP A 59 5.50 6.85 -7.50
CA ASP A 59 5.33 5.77 -8.47
C ASP A 59 5.72 6.13 -9.92
N GLN A 60 6.06 7.39 -10.20
CA GLN A 60 6.60 7.82 -11.51
C GLN A 60 8.13 7.73 -11.56
N MET A 61 8.79 7.75 -10.39
CA MET A 61 10.24 7.69 -10.25
C MET A 61 10.87 6.40 -10.81
N THR A 62 12.06 6.56 -11.39
CA THR A 62 12.87 5.48 -11.99
C THR A 62 14.28 5.37 -11.43
N ASN A 63 14.81 6.39 -10.76
CA ASN A 63 16.05 6.26 -10.00
C ASN A 63 15.73 5.62 -8.62
N TRP A 64 16.28 4.45 -8.35
CA TRP A 64 15.96 3.70 -7.13
C TRP A 64 16.56 4.33 -5.86
N GLY A 65 17.71 4.99 -5.95
CA GLY A 65 18.25 5.79 -4.84
C GLY A 65 17.31 6.95 -4.44
N ILE A 66 16.68 7.61 -5.43
CA ILE A 66 15.65 8.63 -5.17
C ILE A 66 14.39 8.00 -4.55
N VAL A 67 13.97 6.80 -5.00
CA VAL A 67 12.85 6.07 -4.39
C VAL A 67 13.12 5.75 -2.92
N LEU A 68 14.30 5.22 -2.59
CA LEU A 68 14.66 4.89 -1.21
C LEU A 68 14.73 6.13 -0.31
N LYS A 69 15.34 7.23 -0.78
CA LYS A 69 15.36 8.52 -0.05
C LYS A 69 13.96 9.12 0.13
N ALA A 70 13.05 8.91 -0.83
CA ALA A 70 11.66 9.34 -0.70
C ALA A 70 10.88 8.50 0.33
N LEU A 71 11.21 7.20 0.47
CA LEU A 71 10.65 6.33 1.52
C LEU A 71 11.20 6.69 2.92
N GLU A 72 12.49 6.98 3.06
CA GLU A 72 13.08 7.58 4.27
C GLU A 72 12.35 8.87 4.66
N SER A 73 12.11 9.75 3.68
CA SER A 73 11.39 11.02 3.88
C SER A 73 9.92 10.80 4.28
N LEU A 74 9.25 9.77 3.76
CA LEU A 74 7.90 9.35 4.17
C LEU A 74 7.88 8.94 5.65
N ILE A 75 8.81 8.08 6.10
CA ILE A 75 8.86 7.69 7.51
C ILE A 75 9.14 8.89 8.43
N THR A 76 9.98 9.82 7.99
CA THR A 76 10.23 11.08 8.70
C THR A 76 8.95 11.94 8.81
N ALA A 77 8.18 12.07 7.73
CA ALA A 77 6.90 12.79 7.73
C ALA A 77 5.84 12.13 8.63
N LEU A 78 5.77 10.80 8.63
CA LEU A 78 4.92 10.04 9.55
C LEU A 78 5.33 10.25 11.01
N SER A 79 6.64 10.21 11.32
CA SER A 79 7.16 10.49 12.66
C SER A 79 6.68 11.85 13.19
N TYR A 80 6.79 12.92 12.39
CA TYR A 80 6.26 14.23 12.76
C TYR A 80 4.74 14.23 12.96
N MET A 81 3.97 13.66 12.03
CA MET A 81 2.51 13.62 12.13
C MET A 81 2.02 12.85 13.36
N HIS A 82 2.64 11.70 13.64
CA HIS A 82 2.30 10.82 14.75
C HIS A 82 2.72 11.44 16.09
N SER A 83 3.86 12.14 16.14
CA SER A 83 4.26 12.93 17.34
C SER A 83 3.29 14.07 17.67
N ALA A 84 2.58 14.60 16.67
CA ALA A 84 1.51 15.58 16.86
C ALA A 84 0.15 14.95 17.24
N GLY A 85 0.08 13.61 17.35
CA GLY A 85 -1.13 12.87 17.69
C GLY A 85 -2.10 12.67 16.51
N PHE A 86 -1.62 12.74 15.27
CA PHE A 86 -2.43 12.52 14.06
C PHE A 86 -2.03 11.22 13.35
N VAL A 87 -2.97 10.69 12.56
CA VAL A 87 -2.81 9.61 11.58
C VAL A 87 -3.28 10.11 10.21
N HIS A 88 -2.66 9.65 9.12
CA HIS A 88 -2.92 10.12 7.76
C HIS A 88 -4.10 9.39 7.10
N ARG A 89 -4.20 8.07 7.31
CA ARG A 89 -5.25 7.16 6.82
C ARG A 89 -5.33 6.94 5.31
N ASP A 90 -4.39 7.47 4.52
CA ASP A 90 -4.29 7.23 3.07
C ASP A 90 -2.83 7.32 2.57
N ILE A 91 -1.93 6.54 3.18
CA ILE A 91 -0.54 6.45 2.72
C ILE A 91 -0.49 5.63 1.43
N SER A 92 -0.02 6.27 0.35
CA SER A 92 0.06 5.69 -0.98
C SER A 92 1.25 6.23 -1.76
N ALA A 93 1.69 5.49 -2.78
CA ALA A 93 2.74 5.96 -3.70
C ALA A 93 2.32 7.18 -4.55
N ALA A 94 1.03 7.51 -4.59
CA ALA A 94 0.51 8.72 -5.23
C ALA A 94 0.66 9.97 -4.33
N ASN A 95 0.54 9.77 -3.01
CA ASN A 95 0.52 10.84 -2.01
C ASN A 95 1.92 11.21 -1.50
N VAL A 96 2.96 10.46 -1.87
CA VAL A 96 4.37 10.87 -1.71
C VAL A 96 4.81 11.58 -2.98
N LEU A 97 4.96 12.91 -2.91
CA LEU A 97 5.44 13.74 -4.02
C LEU A 97 6.96 13.93 -3.92
N VAL A 98 7.66 13.82 -5.05
CA VAL A 98 9.12 13.91 -5.16
C VAL A 98 9.50 15.07 -6.07
N LYS A 99 10.46 15.90 -5.63
CA LYS A 99 11.01 17.02 -6.41
C LYS A 99 12.46 17.27 -6.02
N ASP A 100 13.34 17.43 -7.01
CA ASP A 100 14.76 17.81 -6.81
C ASP A 100 15.51 16.90 -5.80
N GLY A 101 15.16 15.60 -5.78
CA GLY A 101 15.73 14.61 -4.85
C GLY A 101 15.23 14.73 -3.40
N ASN A 102 14.16 15.46 -3.15
CA ASN A 102 13.47 15.58 -1.85
C ASN A 102 12.03 15.10 -2.00
N ALA A 103 11.41 14.60 -0.93
CA ALA A 103 10.01 14.18 -0.96
C ALA A 103 9.18 14.82 0.15
N LYS A 104 7.87 14.99 -0.11
CA LYS A 104 6.88 15.44 0.86
C LYS A 104 5.65 14.52 0.79
N LEU A 105 5.10 14.23 1.96
CA LEU A 105 3.78 13.60 2.10
C LEU A 105 2.68 14.65 1.86
N ASN A 106 1.66 14.28 1.11
CA ASN A 106 0.59 15.14 0.62
C ASN A 106 -0.79 14.48 0.81
N ASP A 107 -1.85 15.27 0.64
CA ASP A 107 -3.27 14.87 0.73
C ASP A 107 -3.74 14.46 2.13
N LEU A 108 -3.91 15.47 2.98
CA LEU A 108 -4.38 15.31 4.36
C LEU A 108 -5.91 15.21 4.47
N GLU A 109 -6.67 14.94 3.39
CA GLU A 109 -8.15 14.96 3.47
C GLU A 109 -8.74 13.87 4.40
N TYR A 110 -7.98 12.82 4.69
CA TYR A 110 -8.34 11.75 5.63
C TYR A 110 -7.72 11.87 7.02
N ALA A 111 -6.79 12.81 7.21
CA ALA A 111 -5.97 12.90 8.41
C ALA A 111 -6.84 13.18 9.64
N LYS A 112 -6.67 12.37 10.69
CA LYS A 112 -7.50 12.42 11.91
C LYS A 112 -6.60 12.42 13.14
N ARG A 113 -6.95 13.22 14.15
CA ARG A 113 -6.32 13.12 15.47
C ARG A 113 -6.71 11.78 16.10
N VAL A 114 -5.73 11.02 16.60
CA VAL A 114 -5.99 9.78 17.35
C VAL A 114 -6.72 10.14 18.63
N GLN A 115 -7.89 9.52 18.83
CA GLN A 115 -8.77 9.81 19.96
C GLN A 115 -8.58 8.78 21.09
N PRO A 116 -8.52 9.22 22.37
CA PRO A 116 -8.50 8.32 23.52
C PRO A 116 -9.62 7.27 23.46
N ALA A 117 -9.35 6.08 24.00
CA ALA A 117 -10.27 4.93 23.95
C ALA A 117 -11.69 5.22 24.47
N MET A 118 -11.83 6.17 25.41
CA MET A 118 -13.09 6.49 26.08
C MET A 118 -14.01 7.46 25.31
N GLU A 119 -13.52 8.13 24.26
CA GLU A 119 -14.35 9.04 23.46
C GLU A 119 -15.34 8.26 22.57
N PRO A 120 -16.67 8.47 22.69
CA PRO A 120 -17.67 7.76 21.89
C PRO A 120 -17.63 8.21 20.43
N HIS A 121 -17.39 7.29 19.51
CA HIS A 121 -17.42 7.61 18.08
C HIS A 121 -18.85 7.86 17.59
N SER A 122 -19.05 9.00 16.93
CA SER A 122 -20.12 9.15 15.94
C SER A 122 -19.97 8.06 14.89
N GLY A 123 -20.96 7.17 14.79
CA GLY A 123 -20.86 5.89 14.08
C GLY A 123 -20.83 5.93 12.55
N SER A 124 -20.08 6.85 11.92
CA SER A 124 -19.64 6.63 10.55
C SER A 124 -18.54 5.57 10.55
N SER A 125 -18.90 4.36 10.12
CA SER A 125 -17.92 3.42 9.61
C SER A 125 -17.36 4.01 8.32
N ASP A 126 -16.26 4.75 8.44
CA ASP A 126 -15.52 5.38 7.33
C ASP A 126 -14.83 4.31 6.44
N VAL A 127 -15.60 3.36 5.91
CA VAL A 127 -15.17 2.36 4.94
C VAL A 127 -15.00 3.06 3.59
N LYS A 128 -13.93 3.85 3.48
CA LYS A 128 -13.52 4.53 2.25
C LYS A 128 -12.46 3.72 1.53
N MET A 129 -12.73 3.48 0.25
CA MET A 129 -11.83 2.78 -0.65
C MET A 129 -10.69 3.71 -1.09
N GLY A 130 -9.64 3.78 -0.28
CA GLY A 130 -8.31 4.17 -0.76
C GLY A 130 -7.78 3.14 -1.76
N THR A 131 -6.54 3.30 -2.24
CA THR A 131 -5.93 2.29 -3.12
C THR A 131 -5.70 1.00 -2.30
N LEU A 132 -6.55 -0.02 -2.52
CA LEU A 132 -6.64 -1.24 -1.69
C LEU A 132 -5.30 -1.94 -1.47
N PHE A 133 -4.35 -1.81 -2.41
CA PHE A 133 -3.00 -2.34 -2.35
C PHE A 133 -2.20 -1.87 -1.12
N PHE A 134 -2.52 -0.70 -0.57
CA PHE A 134 -1.81 -0.11 0.58
C PHE A 134 -2.63 -0.14 1.88
N MET A 135 -3.93 -0.44 1.82
CA MET A 135 -4.81 -0.45 2.99
C MET A 135 -4.36 -1.54 3.99
N PRO A 136 -4.16 -1.24 5.29
CA PRO A 136 -3.63 -2.20 6.26
C PRO A 136 -4.55 -3.40 6.51
N VAL A 137 -4.00 -4.55 6.90
CA VAL A 137 -4.78 -5.80 7.03
C VAL A 137 -5.93 -5.69 8.03
N GLU A 138 -5.70 -5.10 9.20
CA GLU A 138 -6.76 -4.91 10.22
C GLU A 138 -7.84 -3.93 9.76
N VAL A 139 -7.49 -2.99 8.89
CA VAL A 139 -8.41 -1.98 8.32
C VAL A 139 -9.27 -2.58 7.20
N ILE A 140 -8.76 -3.59 6.49
CA ILE A 140 -9.52 -4.38 5.52
C ILE A 140 -10.55 -5.28 6.23
N GLU A 141 -10.12 -6.00 7.27
CA GLU A 141 -10.99 -6.88 8.06
C GLU A 141 -11.93 -6.11 9.01
N GLY A 142 -11.58 -4.88 9.38
CA GLY A 142 -12.34 -4.01 10.28
C GLY A 142 -12.22 -4.37 11.76
N GLY A 143 -11.14 -5.03 12.16
CA GLY A 143 -10.93 -5.57 13.50
C GLY A 143 -9.48 -5.94 13.79
N TYR A 144 -9.15 -6.07 15.07
CA TYR A 144 -7.82 -6.45 15.54
C TYR A 144 -7.54 -7.93 15.23
N LEU A 145 -6.39 -8.23 14.63
CA LEU A 145 -6.00 -9.55 14.09
C LEU A 145 -4.87 -10.22 14.88
N PHE A 146 -4.19 -9.47 15.76
CA PHE A 146 -3.01 -9.90 16.50
C PHE A 146 -3.27 -10.03 18.01
N GLU A 147 -4.54 -10.12 18.42
CA GLU A 147 -4.98 -10.31 19.80
C GLU A 147 -4.37 -11.57 20.47
N PRO A 148 -4.06 -11.54 21.78
CA PRO A 148 -3.56 -12.72 22.49
C PRO A 148 -4.56 -13.89 22.48
N PRO A 149 -4.12 -15.16 22.32
CA PRO A 149 -5.01 -16.33 22.29
C PRO A 149 -5.92 -16.49 23.52
N ASP A 150 -5.48 -16.04 24.69
CA ASP A 150 -6.28 -16.07 25.93
C ASP A 150 -7.31 -14.93 26.03
N TYR A 151 -7.17 -13.86 25.24
CA TYR A 151 -8.20 -12.83 25.10
C TYR A 151 -9.36 -13.35 24.25
N VAL A 152 -9.07 -14.02 23.12
CA VAL A 152 -10.06 -14.69 22.26
C VAL A 152 -10.88 -15.76 23.02
N ARG A 153 -10.30 -16.37 24.06
CA ARG A 153 -11.03 -17.28 24.97
C ARG A 153 -11.95 -16.56 25.97
N LYS A 154 -11.62 -15.34 26.39
CA LYS A 154 -12.38 -14.53 27.36
C LYS A 154 -13.43 -13.63 26.69
N SER A 155 -13.26 -13.28 25.41
CA SER A 155 -14.09 -12.29 24.71
C SER A 155 -15.57 -12.68 24.59
N LYS A 156 -15.91 -13.98 24.73
CA LYS A 156 -17.30 -14.48 24.79
C LYS A 156 -18.15 -13.89 25.93
N SER A 157 -17.54 -13.21 26.90
CA SER A 157 -18.24 -12.46 27.96
C SER A 157 -17.62 -11.09 28.27
N ALA A 158 -16.77 -10.56 27.37
CA ALA A 158 -16.13 -9.25 27.53
C ALA A 158 -16.86 -8.19 26.69
N PRO A 159 -16.78 -6.88 27.04
CA PRO A 159 -17.27 -5.82 26.16
C PRO A 159 -16.45 -5.81 24.85
N SER A 160 -17.14 -5.82 23.71
CA SER A 160 -16.49 -5.60 22.41
C SER A 160 -16.04 -4.15 22.31
N PHE A 161 -14.72 -3.93 22.22
CA PHE A 161 -14.16 -2.61 21.94
C PHE A 161 -14.23 -2.32 20.43
N PRO A 162 -14.61 -1.10 20.02
CA PRO A 162 -14.62 -0.75 18.61
C PRO A 162 -13.19 -0.73 18.04
N PHE A 163 -13.05 -1.22 16.81
CA PHE A 163 -11.82 -1.07 16.04
C PHE A 163 -11.48 0.41 15.80
N ARG A 164 -10.21 0.79 15.96
CA ARG A 164 -9.73 2.17 15.83
C ARG A 164 -8.43 2.23 15.03
N TYR A 165 -8.40 3.10 14.03
CA TYR A 165 -7.19 3.40 13.26
C TYR A 165 -6.16 4.12 14.16
N HIS A 166 -4.88 3.78 14.00
CA HIS A 166 -3.77 4.24 14.86
C HIS A 166 -2.42 4.16 14.12
N TYR A 167 -1.37 4.74 14.68
CA TYR A 167 -0.06 4.99 14.04
C TYR A 167 0.53 3.81 13.25
N ILE A 168 0.45 2.58 13.77
CA ILE A 168 0.96 1.36 13.11
C ILE A 168 0.29 1.11 11.74
N HIS A 169 -0.95 1.54 11.55
CA HIS A 169 -1.68 1.35 10.30
C HIS A 169 -1.09 2.18 9.14
N ASP A 170 -0.81 3.47 9.34
CA ASP A 170 -0.13 4.30 8.32
C ASP A 170 1.27 3.76 7.97
N LEU A 171 1.92 3.14 8.95
CA LEU A 171 3.24 2.54 8.85
C LEU A 171 3.21 1.19 8.09
N GLU A 172 2.19 0.36 8.30
CA GLU A 172 1.93 -0.83 7.47
C GLU A 172 1.62 -0.43 6.03
N SER A 173 0.88 0.66 5.80
CA SER A 173 0.69 1.21 4.45
C SER A 173 2.02 1.64 3.81
N ALA A 174 2.98 2.20 4.56
CA ALA A 174 4.31 2.52 4.06
C ALA A 174 5.11 1.25 3.67
N LEU A 175 5.00 0.16 4.44
CA LEU A 175 5.53 -1.17 4.06
C LEU A 175 4.93 -1.62 2.73
N TRP A 176 3.61 -1.54 2.55
CA TRP A 176 2.99 -1.96 1.29
C TRP A 176 3.34 -1.08 0.10
N VAL A 177 3.60 0.22 0.29
CA VAL A 177 4.17 1.09 -0.76
C VAL A 177 5.57 0.59 -1.17
N PHE A 178 6.44 0.24 -0.21
CA PHE A 178 7.78 -0.28 -0.52
C PHE A 178 7.74 -1.65 -1.23
N VAL A 179 6.98 -2.61 -0.70
CA VAL A 179 6.79 -3.93 -1.33
C VAL A 179 6.16 -3.80 -2.71
N TYR A 180 5.20 -2.89 -2.90
CA TYR A 180 4.61 -2.63 -4.21
C TYR A 180 5.65 -2.13 -5.23
N LEU A 181 6.58 -1.27 -4.81
CA LEU A 181 7.64 -0.77 -5.68
C LEU A 181 8.64 -1.88 -6.02
N LEU A 182 9.09 -2.69 -5.05
CA LEU A 182 9.92 -3.89 -5.31
C LEU A 182 9.23 -4.81 -6.33
N MET A 183 7.96 -5.13 -6.11
CA MET A 183 7.21 -6.06 -6.96
C MET A 183 6.79 -5.49 -8.32
N THR A 184 6.80 -4.17 -8.54
CA THR A 184 6.38 -3.55 -9.83
C THR A 184 7.50 -2.90 -10.65
N ARG A 185 8.72 -2.80 -10.12
CA ARG A 185 9.90 -2.23 -10.80
C ARG A 185 10.87 -3.31 -11.27
N TRP A 186 11.66 -3.04 -12.29
CA TRP A 186 12.72 -3.96 -12.74
C TRP A 186 13.97 -3.18 -13.17
N PRO A 187 15.19 -3.59 -12.77
CA PRO A 187 16.45 -2.94 -13.18
C PRO A 187 16.61 -2.89 -14.70
N ILE A 188 16.84 -1.71 -15.27
CA ILE A 188 17.04 -1.55 -16.72
C ILE A 188 18.39 -2.12 -17.18
N SER A 189 19.40 -2.08 -16.30
CA SER A 189 20.74 -2.61 -16.57
C SER A 189 20.92 -4.10 -16.25
N GLY A 190 19.84 -4.81 -15.89
CA GLY A 190 19.85 -6.24 -15.56
C GLY A 190 19.36 -7.12 -16.71
N PRO A 191 19.44 -8.46 -16.56
CA PRO A 191 18.71 -9.37 -17.45
C PRO A 191 17.19 -9.12 -17.33
N SER A 192 16.45 -9.31 -18.43
CA SER A 192 14.99 -9.38 -18.39
C SER A 192 14.53 -10.59 -17.54
N PRO A 193 13.33 -10.55 -16.92
CA PRO A 193 12.80 -11.72 -16.22
C PRO A 193 12.58 -12.86 -17.22
N ASN A 194 12.89 -14.09 -16.82
CA ASN A 194 12.46 -15.27 -17.57
C ASN A 194 10.95 -15.54 -17.33
N GLU A 195 10.35 -16.45 -18.10
CA GLU A 195 8.90 -16.73 -18.02
C GLU A 195 8.47 -17.25 -16.64
N GLU A 196 9.32 -18.04 -15.98
CA GLU A 196 9.04 -18.59 -14.65
C GLU A 196 9.09 -17.51 -13.57
N GLN A 197 10.09 -16.63 -13.59
CA GLN A 197 10.21 -15.46 -12.72
C GLN A 197 9.03 -14.50 -12.91
N GLN A 198 8.68 -14.17 -14.16
CA GLN A 198 7.55 -13.29 -14.44
C GLN A 198 6.22 -13.90 -13.95
N LYS A 199 6.01 -15.21 -14.16
CA LYS A 199 4.84 -15.93 -13.64
C LYS A 199 4.80 -15.99 -12.11
N ALA A 200 5.93 -16.28 -11.46
CA ALA A 200 6.05 -16.30 -10.00
C ALA A 200 5.77 -14.91 -9.40
N ARG A 201 6.25 -13.86 -10.08
CA ARG A 201 6.05 -12.46 -9.71
C ARG A 201 4.59 -12.04 -9.83
N ASP A 202 3.93 -12.40 -10.92
CA ASP A 202 2.50 -12.13 -11.14
C ASP A 202 1.64 -12.91 -10.12
N GLU A 203 2.02 -14.14 -9.79
CA GLU A 203 1.37 -14.95 -8.75
C GLU A 203 1.57 -14.35 -7.34
N GLY A 204 2.78 -13.90 -7.00
CA GLY A 204 3.09 -13.24 -5.74
C GLY A 204 2.36 -11.90 -5.60
N PHE A 205 2.41 -11.04 -6.62
CA PHE A 205 1.72 -9.76 -6.66
C PHE A 205 0.21 -9.96 -6.49
N SER A 206 -0.35 -10.93 -7.21
CA SER A 206 -1.78 -11.29 -7.11
C SER A 206 -2.14 -11.75 -5.69
N LYS A 207 -1.35 -12.61 -5.05
CA LYS A 207 -1.60 -13.04 -3.66
C LYS A 207 -1.58 -11.88 -2.66
N ILE A 208 -0.62 -10.97 -2.76
CA ILE A 208 -0.42 -9.86 -1.81
C ILE A 208 -1.45 -8.75 -2.03
N PHE A 209 -1.61 -8.29 -3.27
CA PHE A 209 -2.34 -7.06 -3.59
C PHE A 209 -3.76 -7.28 -4.14
N ILE A 210 -4.08 -8.46 -4.70
CA ILE A 210 -5.42 -8.77 -5.24
C ILE A 210 -6.20 -9.69 -4.30
N PHE A 211 -5.57 -10.75 -3.78
CA PHE A 211 -6.18 -11.71 -2.84
C PHE A 211 -5.91 -11.41 -1.36
N GLY A 212 -5.31 -10.27 -1.03
CA GLY A 212 -5.22 -9.75 0.34
C GLY A 212 -4.32 -10.53 1.32
N ARG A 213 -3.50 -11.50 0.87
CA ARG A 213 -2.69 -12.40 1.72
C ARG A 213 -1.47 -11.73 2.37
N ARG A 214 -1.57 -10.44 2.70
CA ARG A 214 -0.53 -9.62 3.34
C ARG A 214 -0.26 -10.02 4.79
N GLU A 215 -1.28 -10.53 5.48
CA GLU A 215 -1.16 -11.16 6.80
C GLU A 215 -0.14 -12.32 6.79
N GLU A 216 0.04 -13.02 5.65
CA GLU A 216 1.04 -14.07 5.52
C GLU A 216 2.49 -13.56 5.41
N ILE A 217 2.71 -12.33 4.91
CA ILE A 217 4.03 -11.69 4.92
C ILE A 217 4.35 -11.20 6.35
N LEU A 218 3.40 -10.52 7.02
CA LEU A 218 3.53 -10.12 8.43
C LEU A 218 3.78 -11.32 9.36
N ASN A 219 3.23 -12.49 9.04
CA ASN A 219 3.47 -13.75 9.76
C ASN A 219 4.70 -14.54 9.30
N GLY A 220 5.51 -14.05 8.36
CA GLY A 220 6.71 -14.75 7.87
C GLY A 220 6.41 -16.14 7.27
N LYS A 221 5.25 -16.33 6.63
CA LYS A 221 4.86 -17.64 6.07
C LYS A 221 5.79 -17.99 4.89
N LYS A 222 6.77 -18.86 5.16
CA LYS A 222 7.85 -19.25 4.24
C LYS A 222 7.44 -19.48 2.77
N ARG A 223 6.26 -20.09 2.51
CA ARG A 223 5.77 -20.34 1.15
C ARG A 223 5.49 -19.06 0.34
N LEU A 224 4.95 -18.01 0.96
CA LEU A 224 4.70 -16.75 0.26
C LEU A 224 5.97 -15.89 0.21
N VAL A 225 6.74 -15.87 1.30
CA VAL A 225 8.02 -15.15 1.36
C VAL A 225 9.02 -15.65 0.32
N GLY A 226 9.18 -16.98 0.21
CA GLY A 226 10.05 -17.60 -0.81
C GLY A 226 9.60 -17.31 -2.23
N LEU A 227 8.30 -17.49 -2.53
CA LEU A 227 7.74 -17.17 -3.85
C LEU A 227 8.02 -15.73 -4.30
N VAL A 228 7.93 -14.76 -3.38
CA VAL A 228 8.24 -13.36 -3.71
C VAL A 228 9.75 -13.18 -3.91
N SER A 229 10.58 -13.71 -3.02
CA SER A 229 12.05 -13.65 -3.13
C SER A 229 12.56 -14.24 -4.46
N GLU A 230 12.12 -15.45 -4.80
CA GLU A 230 12.50 -16.18 -6.02
C GLU A 230 12.03 -15.48 -7.31
N SER A 231 11.02 -14.61 -7.22
CA SER A 231 10.43 -13.89 -8.35
C SER A 231 11.11 -12.56 -8.71
N MET A 232 12.02 -12.07 -7.85
CA MET A 232 12.62 -10.74 -7.97
C MET A 232 14.05 -10.78 -8.54
N PRO A 233 14.58 -9.65 -9.03
CA PRO A 233 15.99 -9.52 -9.36
C PRO A 233 16.84 -9.58 -8.09
N GLN A 234 17.95 -10.32 -8.11
CA GLN A 234 18.88 -10.47 -6.97
C GLN A 234 19.38 -9.14 -6.38
N VAL A 235 19.45 -8.06 -7.19
CA VAL A 235 19.81 -6.73 -6.69
C VAL A 235 18.78 -6.11 -5.74
N PHE A 236 17.61 -6.74 -5.58
CA PHE A 236 16.58 -6.38 -4.60
C PHE A 236 16.56 -7.29 -3.36
N ASP A 237 17.37 -8.36 -3.29
CA ASP A 237 17.34 -9.32 -2.17
C ASP A 237 17.52 -8.61 -0.81
N PHE A 238 18.55 -7.76 -0.70
CA PHE A 238 18.78 -6.93 0.49
C PHE A 238 17.60 -6.00 0.83
N ALA A 239 16.96 -5.42 -0.19
CA ALA A 239 15.82 -4.52 -0.01
C ALA A 239 14.54 -5.29 0.39
N TRP A 240 14.42 -6.54 -0.02
CA TRP A 240 13.38 -7.47 0.40
C TRP A 240 13.61 -7.95 1.84
N ASP A 241 14.85 -8.28 2.22
CA ASP A 241 15.20 -8.58 3.62
C ASP A 241 14.84 -7.41 4.54
N CYS A 242 15.17 -6.16 4.18
CA CYS A 242 14.72 -4.98 4.93
C CYS A 242 13.19 -4.83 4.97
N ALA A 243 12.44 -5.30 3.96
CA ALA A 243 10.98 -5.33 4.00
C ALA A 243 10.42 -6.44 4.92
N LEU A 244 11.14 -7.56 5.08
CA LEU A 244 10.80 -8.67 5.97
C LEU A 244 11.15 -8.37 7.44
N GLU A 245 12.33 -7.78 7.69
CA GLU A 245 12.66 -7.13 8.97
C GLU A 245 11.51 -6.19 9.38
N PHE A 246 11.02 -5.40 8.41
CA PHE A 246 9.97 -4.42 8.70
C PHE A 246 8.59 -5.03 8.95
N ALA A 247 8.20 -6.05 8.18
CA ALA A 247 6.99 -6.82 8.41
C ALA A 247 6.95 -7.46 9.80
N ALA A 248 8.11 -7.91 10.31
CA ALA A 248 8.23 -8.45 11.67
C ALA A 248 8.04 -7.38 12.75
N VAL A 249 8.65 -6.19 12.61
CA VAL A 249 8.48 -5.07 13.56
C VAL A 249 7.04 -4.57 13.60
N VAL A 250 6.38 -4.45 12.44
CA VAL A 250 4.94 -4.10 12.38
C VAL A 250 4.10 -5.07 13.17
N LYS A 251 4.30 -6.38 12.96
CA LYS A 251 3.57 -7.43 13.69
C LYS A 251 3.88 -7.37 15.20
N GLU A 252 5.14 -7.20 15.60
CA GLU A 252 5.53 -7.08 17.01
C GLU A 252 4.76 -5.95 17.69
N LYS A 253 4.65 -4.78 17.05
CA LYS A 253 3.93 -3.64 17.61
C LYS A 253 2.41 -3.83 17.61
N TYR A 254 1.82 -4.52 16.63
CA TYR A 254 0.40 -4.90 16.72
C TYR A 254 0.13 -5.82 17.91
N CYS A 255 0.92 -6.88 18.11
CA CYS A 255 0.78 -7.77 19.26
C CYS A 255 0.91 -7.00 20.59
N ALA A 256 1.97 -6.23 20.77
CA ALA A 256 2.20 -5.46 22.00
C ALA A 256 1.10 -4.41 22.29
N LEU A 257 0.53 -3.80 21.25
CA LEU A 257 -0.55 -2.82 21.39
C LEU A 257 -1.93 -3.48 21.68
N GLN A 258 -2.09 -4.76 21.32
CA GLN A 258 -3.33 -5.52 21.49
C GLN A 258 -3.32 -6.44 22.72
N GLU A 259 -2.19 -6.59 23.41
CA GLU A 259 -2.11 -7.20 24.74
C GLU A 259 -2.90 -6.43 25.81
N SER A 260 -3.11 -5.12 25.61
CA SER A 260 -3.66 -4.19 26.60
C SER A 260 -5.03 -3.60 26.24
N LEU A 261 -5.83 -4.26 25.39
CA LEU A 261 -7.13 -3.76 24.94
C LEU A 261 -8.05 -3.33 26.11
N PRO A 262 -8.65 -2.12 26.07
CA PRO A 262 -8.69 -1.18 24.94
C PRO A 262 -7.41 -0.32 24.85
N ILE A 263 -6.90 -0.14 23.62
CA ILE A 263 -5.62 0.53 23.35
C ILE A 263 -5.53 1.91 24.02
N ASP A 264 -4.52 2.09 24.87
CA ASP A 264 -4.09 3.42 25.30
C ASP A 264 -3.14 4.03 24.25
N PHE A 265 -3.60 5.10 23.60
CA PHE A 265 -2.84 5.79 22.56
C PHE A 265 -1.82 6.80 23.10
N SER A 266 -1.68 6.96 24.43
CA SER A 266 -0.69 7.85 25.03
C SER A 266 0.73 7.29 24.98
N ASP A 267 0.91 5.98 25.21
CA ASP A 267 2.21 5.28 25.11
C ASP A 267 2.53 4.77 23.69
N ALA A 268 1.57 4.82 22.76
CA ALA A 268 1.65 4.17 21.44
C ALA A 268 2.63 4.83 20.42
N PHE A 269 3.38 5.86 20.81
CA PHE A 269 4.36 6.53 19.95
C PHE A 269 5.80 6.19 20.36
N HIS A 270 6.53 5.50 19.48
CA HIS A 270 7.92 5.06 19.73
C HIS A 270 8.89 5.70 18.71
N PRO A 271 9.62 6.78 19.05
CA PRO A 271 10.47 7.52 18.12
C PRO A 271 11.62 6.70 17.49
N SER A 272 12.11 5.69 18.20
CA SER A 272 13.19 4.80 17.74
C SER A 272 12.80 4.08 16.45
N MET A 273 11.60 3.49 16.39
CA MET A 273 11.09 2.72 15.25
C MET A 273 11.19 3.49 13.91
N TYR A 274 10.78 4.76 13.89
CA TYR A 274 10.90 5.62 12.70
C TYR A 274 12.36 5.87 12.31
N SER A 275 13.21 6.06 13.32
CA SER A 275 14.64 6.31 13.16
C SER A 275 15.38 5.07 12.65
N ASP A 276 14.99 3.88 13.12
CA ASP A 276 15.53 2.58 12.71
C ASP A 276 15.14 2.30 11.25
N TRP A 277 13.94 2.71 10.83
CA TRP A 277 13.48 2.59 9.46
C TRP A 277 14.18 3.49 8.46
N GLY A 278 14.34 4.77 8.80
CA GLY A 278 15.07 5.70 7.96
C GLY A 278 16.45 5.14 7.63
N ARG A 279 17.12 4.59 8.66
CA ARG A 279 18.39 3.87 8.49
C ARG A 279 18.27 2.62 7.61
N ALA A 280 17.19 1.84 7.67
CA ALA A 280 16.99 0.70 6.76
C ALA A 280 16.90 1.14 5.28
N PHE A 281 16.20 2.24 4.97
CA PHE A 281 16.16 2.79 3.60
C PHE A 281 17.50 3.38 3.16
N VAL A 282 18.25 4.03 4.06
CA VAL A 282 19.63 4.47 3.80
C VAL A 282 20.53 3.26 3.50
N ARG A 283 20.47 2.20 4.32
CA ARG A 283 21.19 0.94 4.09
C ARG A 283 20.86 0.32 2.73
N CYS A 284 19.58 0.29 2.33
CA CYS A 284 19.19 -0.17 1.00
C CYS A 284 19.87 0.61 -0.14
N ALA A 285 20.21 1.89 0.08
CA ALA A 285 20.86 2.75 -0.90
C ALA A 285 22.41 2.71 -0.85
N THR A 286 23.00 2.35 0.30
CA THR A 286 24.47 2.34 0.51
C THR A 286 25.10 0.94 0.55
N GLU A 287 24.38 -0.05 1.10
CA GLU A 287 24.79 -1.47 1.17
C GLU A 287 24.15 -2.29 0.02
N GLY A 288 22.97 -1.88 -0.44
CA GLY A 288 22.23 -2.50 -1.54
C GLY A 288 22.53 -1.90 -2.93
N TRP A 289 21.49 -1.82 -3.77
CA TRP A 289 21.58 -1.32 -5.15
C TRP A 289 20.71 -0.08 -5.35
N ALA A 290 21.24 0.94 -6.03
CA ALA A 290 20.59 2.25 -6.19
C ALA A 290 20.49 2.72 -7.66
N GLY A 291 20.39 1.80 -8.62
CA GLY A 291 20.40 2.07 -10.06
C GLY A 291 19.05 2.54 -10.64
N VAL A 292 18.86 2.35 -11.95
CA VAL A 292 17.66 2.80 -12.68
C VAL A 292 16.73 1.63 -12.99
N VAL A 293 15.44 1.80 -12.69
CA VAL A 293 14.37 0.83 -12.90
C VAL A 293 13.35 1.27 -13.94
N THR A 294 12.62 0.31 -14.50
CA THR A 294 11.50 0.54 -15.41
C THR A 294 10.40 1.42 -14.79
N HIS A 295 9.78 2.28 -15.61
CA HIS A 295 8.48 2.85 -15.26
C HIS A 295 7.42 1.74 -15.15
N ARG A 296 6.40 1.99 -14.31
CA ARG A 296 5.20 1.15 -14.14
C ARG A 296 4.60 0.75 -15.49
N GLY A 297 4.62 -0.55 -15.83
CA GLY A 297 3.86 -1.10 -16.96
C GLY A 297 4.33 -0.74 -18.38
N ARG A 298 5.65 -0.68 -18.66
CA ARG A 298 6.15 -0.59 -20.06
C ARG A 298 7.17 -1.68 -20.47
N ALA A 299 6.97 -2.92 -20.02
CA ALA A 299 7.63 -4.10 -20.60
C ALA A 299 7.07 -4.50 -21.98
N LYS A 300 5.94 -3.92 -22.42
CA LYS A 300 5.21 -4.30 -23.64
C LYS A 300 4.68 -3.07 -24.37
N ARG A 301 5.55 -2.41 -25.13
CA ARG A 301 5.17 -1.34 -26.09
C ARG A 301 6.15 -1.11 -27.23
N SER A 302 7.43 -1.49 -27.11
CA SER A 302 8.43 -1.37 -28.20
C SER A 302 8.03 -2.15 -29.47
N ALA A 303 7.59 -3.40 -29.34
CA ALA A 303 7.17 -4.22 -30.48
C ALA A 303 5.88 -3.71 -31.18
N GLU A 304 5.00 -3.03 -30.45
CA GLU A 304 3.74 -2.47 -30.99
C GLU A 304 3.98 -1.08 -31.61
N ASP A 305 4.78 -0.22 -30.98
CA ASP A 305 5.16 1.11 -31.49
C ASP A 305 5.91 1.02 -32.85
N ASP A 306 6.69 -0.04 -33.12
CA ASP A 306 7.42 -0.20 -34.38
C ASP A 306 6.60 -0.90 -35.48
N SER A 307 5.76 -1.88 -35.14
CA SER A 307 4.83 -2.49 -36.13
C SER A 307 3.73 -1.53 -36.58
N GLU A 308 3.30 -0.59 -35.74
CA GLU A 308 2.47 0.55 -36.18
C GLU A 308 3.18 1.46 -37.19
N LYS A 309 4.50 1.65 -37.08
CA LYS A 309 5.26 2.52 -38.02
C LYS A 309 5.41 1.87 -39.40
N GLU A 310 5.66 0.56 -39.46
CA GLU A 310 5.70 -0.16 -40.75
C GLU A 310 4.32 -0.21 -41.41
N THR A 311 3.27 -0.55 -40.66
CA THR A 311 1.89 -0.60 -41.20
C THR A 311 1.34 0.79 -41.56
N LYS A 312 1.88 1.88 -41.01
CA LYS A 312 1.60 3.26 -41.45
C LYS A 312 2.41 3.67 -42.68
N LYS A 313 3.65 3.18 -42.87
CA LYS A 313 4.40 3.37 -44.13
C LYS A 313 3.75 2.65 -45.32
N LEU A 314 3.33 1.40 -45.12
CA LEU A 314 2.68 0.54 -46.14
C LEU A 314 1.26 0.98 -46.55
N LYS A 315 0.80 2.16 -46.12
CA LYS A 315 -0.51 2.76 -46.46
C LYS A 315 -0.41 4.15 -47.11
N VAL A 316 0.81 4.59 -47.46
CA VAL A 316 1.09 5.92 -48.05
C VAL A 316 1.90 5.78 -49.35
N THR A 317 1.86 4.59 -49.96
CA THR A 317 2.44 4.23 -51.27
C THR A 317 1.48 3.28 -51.99
#